data_AF-A0A5N9ALP7-F1
#
_entry.id   AF-A0A5N9ALP7-F1
#
_cell.length_a   1.000
_cell.length_b   1.000
_cell.length_c   1.000
_cell.angle_alpha   90.00
_cell.angle_beta   90.00
_cell.angle_gamma   90.00
#
_symmetry.space_group_name_H-M   'P 1'
#
loop_
_entity.id
_entity.type
_entity.pdbx_description
1 polymer ?
#
loop_
_entity_poly.entity_id
_entity_poly.type
_entity_poly.pdbx_seq_one_letter_code
_entity_poly.pdbx_strand_id
1 'polypeptide(L)' 'MSELNDDEIRALAKSVDLDIPDSDITDVNYSLNAMLQAIDDITSEGISAIEPLPIIIQKED' A
#
# COMPACT_ATOMS: atom_id res chain seq x y z
N MET A 1 4.05 -10.39 3.94
CA MET A 1 3.70 -10.03 2.52
C MET A 1 4.96 -10.08 1.66
N SER A 2 4.87 -10.28 0.34
CA SER A 2 6.05 -10.24 -0.55
C SER A 2 6.49 -8.80 -0.83
N GLU A 3 7.79 -8.58 -0.94
CA GLU A 3 8.35 -7.28 -1.35
C GLU A 3 7.90 -6.91 -2.78
N LEU A 4 7.68 -5.61 -3.00
CA LEU A 4 7.35 -5.00 -4.28
C LEU A 4 8.62 -4.71 -5.08
N ASN A 5 8.57 -5.00 -6.37
CA ASN A 5 9.60 -4.58 -7.32
C ASN A 5 9.28 -3.22 -7.98
N ASP A 6 10.25 -2.66 -8.70
CA ASP A 6 10.13 -1.33 -9.31
C ASP A 6 8.98 -1.22 -10.32
N ASP A 7 8.68 -2.27 -11.07
CA ASP A 7 7.57 -2.28 -12.04
C ASP A 7 6.22 -2.24 -11.32
N GLU A 8 6.09 -2.97 -10.22
CA GLU A 8 4.89 -2.96 -9.38
C GLU A 8 4.68 -1.59 -8.72
N ILE A 9 5.75 -0.96 -8.24
CA ILE A 9 5.71 0.38 -7.65
C ILE A 9 5.28 1.41 -8.71
N ARG A 10 5.79 1.33 -9.93
CA ARG A 10 5.36 2.20 -11.04
C ARG A 10 3.89 1.99 -11.40
N ALA A 11 3.43 0.74 -11.41
CA ALA A 11 2.02 0.42 -11.68
C ALA A 11 1.09 0.98 -10.59
N LEU A 12 1.49 0.89 -9.31
CA LEU A 12 0.77 1.49 -8.19
C LEU A 12 0.73 3.02 -8.31
N ALA A 13 1.84 3.66 -8.64
CA ALA A 13 1.90 5.11 -8.85
C ALA A 13 0.94 5.57 -9.97
N LYS A 14 0.93 4.87 -11.10
CA LYS A 14 -0.01 5.17 -12.20
C LYS A 14 -1.47 4.99 -11.82
N SER A 15 -1.78 4.08 -10.89
CA SER A 15 -3.15 3.86 -10.42
C SER A 15 -3.71 5.06 -9.65
N VAL A 16 -2.84 5.92 -9.12
CA VAL A 16 -3.20 7.17 -8.43
C VAL A 16 -2.81 8.42 -9.22
N ASP A 17 -2.58 8.27 -10.53
CA ASP A 17 -2.16 9.33 -11.45
C ASP A 17 -0.87 10.06 -11.02
N LEU A 18 0.06 9.31 -10.43
CA LEU A 18 1.38 9.79 -10.02
C LEU A 18 2.47 9.21 -10.93
N ASP A 19 3.43 10.04 -11.30
CA ASP A 19 4.62 9.64 -12.06
C ASP A 19 5.86 9.75 -11.18
N ILE A 20 6.53 8.62 -10.95
CA ILE A 20 7.74 8.56 -10.12
C ILE A 20 8.95 8.65 -11.06
N PRO A 21 9.83 9.66 -10.91
CA PRO A 21 11.06 9.72 -11.69
C PRO A 21 12.01 8.59 -11.32
N ASP A 22 12.82 8.14 -12.28
CA ASP A 22 13.78 7.04 -12.07
C ASP A 22 14.80 7.32 -10.95
N SER A 23 15.06 8.59 -10.63
CA SER A 23 15.93 8.98 -9.50
C SER A 23 15.37 8.59 -8.14
N ASP A 24 14.04 8.53 -8.02
CA ASP A 24 13.34 8.42 -6.74
C ASP A 24 12.79 7.00 -6.52
N ILE A 25 12.80 6.15 -7.56
CA ILE A 25 12.20 4.81 -7.51
C ILE A 25 12.80 3.93 -6.40
N THR A 26 14.12 4.02 -6.21
CA THR A 26 14.85 3.27 -5.19
C THR A 26 14.39 3.65 -3.78
N ASP A 27 14.23 4.96 -3.51
CA ASP A 27 13.83 5.46 -2.20
C ASP A 27 12.36 5.13 -1.89
N VAL A 28 11.50 5.20 -2.92
CA VAL A 28 10.10 4.79 -2.81
C VAL A 28 10.02 3.28 -2.56
N ASN A 29 10.84 2.48 -3.25
CA ASN A 29 10.92 1.03 -3.05
C ASN A 29 11.25 0.69 -1.60
N TYR A 30 12.33 1.24 -1.06
CA TYR A 30 12.71 1.01 0.34
C TYR A 30 11.60 1.43 1.31
N SER A 31 10.97 2.58 1.06
CA SER A 31 9.91 3.10 1.93
C SER A 31 8.67 2.19 1.94
N LEU A 32 8.20 1.78 0.76
CA LEU A 32 7.01 0.94 0.65
C LEU A 32 7.25 -0.46 1.20
N ASN A 33 8.41 -1.06 0.93
CA ASN A 33 8.74 -2.39 1.44
C ASN A 33 8.94 -2.40 2.96
N ALA A 34 9.51 -1.34 3.55
CA ALA A 34 9.56 -1.18 5.00
C ALA A 34 8.17 -1.06 5.63
N MET A 35 7.25 -0.33 4.99
CA MET A 35 5.85 -0.24 5.46
C MET A 35 5.13 -1.58 5.36
N LEU A 36 5.30 -2.33 4.26
CA LEU A 36 4.72 -3.66 4.11
C LEU A 36 5.20 -4.62 5.19
N GLN A 37 6.50 -4.58 5.51
CA GLN A 37 7.06 -5.38 6.59
C GLN A 37 6.44 -4.99 7.94
N ALA A 38 6.34 -3.69 8.22
CA ALA A 38 5.71 -3.20 9.45
C ALA A 38 4.23 -3.61 9.56
N ILE A 39 3.50 -3.67 8.44
CA ILE A 39 2.10 -4.13 8.41
C ILE A 39 2.01 -5.65 8.64
N ASP A 40 2.92 -6.43 8.07
CA ASP A 40 2.99 -7.88 8.27
C ASP A 40 3.21 -8.21 9.76
N ASP A 41 3.96 -7.38 10.48
CA ASP A 41 4.19 -7.52 11.92
C ASP A 41 2.96 -7.16 12.78
N ILE A 42 1.97 -6.45 12.23
CA ILE A 42 0.75 -6.02 12.96
C ILE A 42 -0.28 -7.17 13.08
N THR A 43 0.00 -8.38 12.57
CA THR A 43 -0.92 -9.52 12.67
C THR A 43 -1.42 -9.72 14.10
N SER A 44 -2.70 -9.41 14.32
CA SER A 44 -3.39 -9.64 15.60
C SER A 44 -4.26 -10.88 15.46
N GLU A 45 -4.14 -11.79 16.42
CA GLU A 45 -5.01 -12.95 16.49
C GLU A 45 -6.48 -12.49 16.53
N GLY A 46 -7.32 -13.03 15.65
CA GLY A 46 -8.77 -12.78 15.67
C GLY A 46 -9.30 -11.73 14.70
N ILE A 47 -8.48 -11.08 13.84
CA ILE A 47 -8.99 -10.16 12.79
C ILE A 47 -10.06 -10.85 11.93
N SER A 48 -9.87 -12.11 11.56
CA SER A 48 -10.82 -12.87 10.73
C SER A 48 -12.19 -13.11 11.40
N ALA A 49 -12.31 -12.88 12.71
CA ALA A 49 -13.55 -13.04 13.47
C ALA A 49 -14.31 -11.71 13.65
N ILE A 50 -13.76 -10.59 13.19
CA ILE A 50 -14.36 -9.26 13.32
C ILE A 50 -14.92 -8.84 11.97
N GLU A 51 -16.18 -8.36 11.94
CA GLU A 51 -16.76 -7.80 10.72
C GLU A 51 -16.00 -6.53 10.29
N PRO A 52 -15.71 -6.36 8.99
CA PRO A 52 -15.05 -5.16 8.50
C PRO A 52 -15.92 -3.93 8.71
N LEU A 53 -15.28 -2.79 8.98
CA LEU A 53 -15.99 -1.53 9.13
C LEU A 53 -16.72 -1.18 7.82
N PRO A 54 -17.99 -0.77 7.88
CA PRO A 54 -18.75 -0.42 6.68
C PRO A 54 -18.14 0.83 6.02
N ILE A 55 -18.02 0.80 4.70
CA ILE A 55 -17.60 1.97 3.91
C ILE A 55 -18.76 2.95 3.87
N ILE A 56 -18.58 4.13 4.47
CA ILE A 56 -19.54 5.24 4.41
C ILE A 56 -19.17 6.12 3.21
N ILE A 57 -19.88 5.98 2.09
CA ILE A 57 -19.72 6.88 0.94
C ILE A 57 -20.50 8.16 1.25
N GLN A 58 -19.78 9.24 1.58
CA GLN A 58 -20.38 10.58 1.61
C GLN A 58 -20.54 11.02 0.15
N LYS A 59 -21.78 11.28 -0.26
CA LYS A 59 -22.09 11.80 -1.59
C LYS A 59 -21.80 13.30 -1.57
N GLU A 60 -20.79 13.76 -2.31
CA GLU A 60 -20.68 15.18 -2.65
C GLU A 60 -21.77 15.49 -3.69
N ASP A 61 -22.54 16.55 -3.44
CA ASP A 61 -23.55 17.13 -4.34
C ASP A 61 -22.89 17.94 -5.47
#